data_AF-A0A765TAA2-F1
#
_entry.id   AF-A0A765TAA2-F1
#
_cell.length_a   1.000
_cell.length_b   1.000
_cell.length_c   1.000
_cell.angle_alpha   90.00
_cell.angle_beta   90.00
_cell.angle_gamma   90.00
#
_symmetry.space_group_name_H-M   'P 1'
#
loop_
_entity.id
_entity.type
_entity.pdbx_description
1 polymer ?
#
loop_
_entity_poly.entity_id
_entity_poly.type
_entity_poly.pdbx_seq_one_letter_code
_entity_poly.pdbx_strand_id
1 'polypeptide(L)'
;RKKAEQQSQQDKNAQQQSDTEASRLKYTEEAQKAYERLQTPLEKYTARQEELNKALKDGKILQADYNTLMAAAKKDYEATLKKPKQSGVKVSAGDRQEDSAHAALLTLQAELRTLEKHAGANEKISQQRRDLWKAESQFAVLEEAAQRRQLSAQEKSLLVHKEETLEYKRQLAELGDKVEHQKRLNTLAQQADKFAQQQRAKRAAI
;
A
#
# COMPACT_ATOMS: atom_id res chain seq x y z
N ARG A 1 23.90 -22.18 -68.11
CA ARG A 1 22.62 -22.56 -67.47
C ARG A 1 22.78 -22.85 -65.96
N LYS A 2 23.75 -23.67 -65.52
CA LYS A 2 23.99 -23.94 -64.07
C LYS A 2 24.26 -22.73 -63.16
N LYS A 3 24.87 -21.64 -63.66
CA LYS A 3 25.18 -20.43 -62.85
C LYS A 3 23.93 -19.59 -62.49
N ALA A 4 22.91 -19.58 -63.36
CA ALA A 4 21.69 -18.80 -63.13
C ALA A 4 20.73 -19.48 -62.14
N GLU A 5 20.72 -20.81 -62.10
CA GLU A 5 19.94 -21.59 -61.13
C GLU A 5 20.53 -21.49 -59.72
N GLN A 6 21.86 -21.53 -59.59
CA GLN A 6 22.54 -21.29 -58.29
C GLN A 6 22.28 -19.89 -57.73
N GLN A 7 22.28 -18.86 -58.59
CA GLN A 7 21.98 -17.47 -58.17
C GLN A 7 20.53 -17.35 -57.69
N SER A 8 19.57 -17.92 -58.40
CA SER A 8 18.14 -17.90 -58.01
C SER A 8 17.86 -18.68 -56.73
N GLN A 9 18.62 -19.75 -56.44
CA GLN A 9 18.54 -20.48 -55.17
C GLN A 9 19.21 -19.73 -54.01
N GLN A 10 20.28 -18.98 -54.26
CA GLN A 10 20.87 -18.08 -53.26
C GLN A 10 19.95 -16.92 -52.90
N ASP A 11 19.31 -16.29 -53.89
CA ASP A 11 18.37 -15.18 -53.64
C ASP A 11 17.14 -15.66 -52.85
N LYS A 12 16.62 -16.86 -53.15
CA LYS A 12 15.51 -17.46 -52.38
C LYS A 12 15.91 -17.78 -50.93
N ASN A 13 17.13 -18.26 -50.70
CA ASN A 13 17.63 -18.51 -49.35
C ASN A 13 17.88 -17.20 -48.57
N ALA A 14 18.39 -16.16 -49.23
CA ALA A 14 18.57 -14.84 -48.63
C ALA A 14 17.23 -14.20 -48.25
N GLN A 15 16.20 -14.34 -49.10
CA GLN A 15 14.84 -13.89 -48.80
C GLN A 15 14.26 -14.62 -47.59
N GLN A 16 14.41 -15.95 -47.53
CA GLN A 16 13.94 -16.76 -46.40
C GLN A 16 14.67 -16.42 -45.09
N GLN A 17 15.98 -16.17 -45.15
CA GLN A 17 16.73 -15.72 -43.97
C GLN A 17 16.27 -14.33 -43.49
N SER A 18 16.07 -13.38 -44.41
CA SER A 18 15.50 -12.06 -44.11
C SER A 18 14.10 -12.16 -43.48
N ASP A 19 13.22 -13.01 -44.01
CA ASP A 19 11.86 -13.20 -43.48
C ASP A 19 11.87 -13.86 -42.09
N THR A 20 12.86 -14.73 -41.84
CA THR A 20 13.06 -15.37 -40.53
C THR A 20 13.62 -14.37 -39.51
N GLU A 21 14.57 -13.53 -39.89
CA GLU A 21 15.11 -12.45 -39.04
C GLU A 21 14.05 -11.39 -38.73
N ALA A 22 13.26 -10.98 -39.72
CA ALA A 22 12.15 -10.05 -39.53
C ALA A 22 11.09 -10.62 -38.58
N SER A 23 10.80 -11.92 -38.67
CA SER A 23 9.87 -12.60 -37.76
C SER A 23 10.43 -12.72 -36.34
N ARG A 24 11.73 -13.00 -36.20
CA ARG A 24 12.42 -13.04 -34.90
C ARG A 24 12.44 -11.66 -34.24
N LEU A 25 12.72 -10.60 -35.01
CA LEU A 25 12.67 -9.21 -34.56
C LEU A 25 11.27 -8.81 -34.08
N LYS A 26 10.23 -9.13 -34.86
CA LYS A 26 8.83 -8.90 -34.45
C LYS A 26 8.48 -9.62 -33.15
N TYR A 27 8.91 -10.87 -32.99
CA TYR A 27 8.66 -11.64 -31.77
C TYR A 27 9.40 -11.07 -30.56
N THR A 28 10.63 -10.58 -30.74
CA THR A 28 11.38 -9.90 -29.67
C THR A 28 10.80 -8.53 -29.32
N GLU A 29 10.34 -7.76 -30.32
CA GLU A 29 9.66 -6.48 -30.10
C GLU A 29 8.31 -6.65 -29.41
N GLU A 30 7.53 -7.66 -29.78
CA GLU A 30 6.27 -7.99 -29.11
C GLU A 30 6.51 -8.48 -27.68
N ALA A 31 7.54 -9.29 -27.45
CA ALA A 31 7.93 -9.71 -26.12
C ALA A 31 8.37 -8.51 -25.26
N GLN A 32 9.18 -7.59 -25.80
CA GLN A 32 9.57 -6.36 -25.12
C GLN A 32 8.35 -5.48 -24.81
N LYS A 33 7.44 -5.28 -25.76
CA LYS A 33 6.17 -4.56 -25.55
C LYS A 33 5.26 -5.26 -24.52
N ALA A 34 5.31 -6.59 -24.44
CA ALA A 34 4.57 -7.35 -23.43
C ALA A 34 5.20 -7.17 -22.04
N TYR A 35 6.53 -7.17 -21.92
CA TYR A 35 7.24 -6.83 -20.69
C TYR A 35 6.98 -5.37 -20.27
N GLU A 36 7.01 -4.42 -21.21
CA GLU A 36 6.63 -3.02 -20.95
C GLU A 36 5.15 -2.88 -20.54
N ARG A 37 4.26 -3.76 -21.01
CA ARG A 37 2.85 -3.79 -20.58
C ARG A 37 2.66 -4.42 -19.20
N LEU A 38 3.50 -5.39 -18.83
CA LEU A 38 3.51 -6.05 -17.53
C LEU A 38 4.17 -5.18 -16.44
N GLN A 39 5.05 -4.26 -16.83
CA GLN A 39 5.70 -3.33 -15.92
C GLN A 39 4.65 -2.41 -15.27
N THR A 40 4.62 -2.43 -13.93
CA THR A 40 3.65 -1.66 -13.15
C THR A 40 3.83 -0.16 -13.41
N PRO A 41 2.77 0.66 -13.32
CA PRO A 41 2.89 2.11 -13.46
C PRO A 41 3.95 2.72 -12.54
N LEU A 42 4.13 2.15 -11.34
CA LEU A 42 5.14 2.57 -10.38
C LEU A 42 6.56 2.26 -10.88
N GLU A 43 6.81 1.05 -11.38
CA GLU A 43 8.10 0.68 -11.96
C GLU A 43 8.46 1.52 -13.19
N LYS A 44 7.46 1.89 -14.02
CA LYS A 44 7.67 2.82 -15.15
C LYS A 44 8.07 4.22 -14.67
N TYR A 45 7.45 4.69 -13.59
CA TYR A 45 7.81 5.96 -12.98
C TYR A 45 9.24 5.89 -12.44
N THR A 46 9.58 4.89 -11.63
CA THR A 46 10.92 4.69 -11.07
C THR A 46 12.00 4.59 -12.15
N ALA A 47 11.78 3.79 -13.20
CA ALA A 47 12.72 3.67 -14.31
C ALA A 47 12.96 5.01 -15.02
N ARG A 48 11.89 5.80 -15.19
CA ARG A 48 11.99 7.15 -15.79
C ARG A 48 12.70 8.13 -14.87
N GLN A 49 12.55 8.01 -13.54
CA GLN A 49 13.33 8.80 -12.60
C GLN A 49 14.83 8.47 -12.69
N GLU A 50 15.18 7.20 -12.78
CA GLU A 50 16.58 6.76 -12.89
C GLU A 50 17.22 7.21 -14.19
N GLU A 51 16.50 7.12 -15.31
CA GLU A 51 16.97 7.61 -16.61
C GLU A 51 17.21 9.12 -16.61
N LEU A 52 16.28 9.90 -16.06
CA LEU A 52 16.43 11.34 -15.92
C LEU A 52 17.59 11.71 -14.97
N ASN A 53 17.76 10.97 -13.87
CA ASN A 53 18.89 11.16 -12.96
C ASN A 53 20.24 10.84 -13.64
N LYS A 54 20.28 9.80 -14.47
CA LYS A 54 21.47 9.45 -15.24
C LYS A 54 21.78 10.49 -16.32
N ALA A 55 20.77 10.96 -17.04
CA ALA A 55 20.92 12.01 -18.05
C ALA A 55 21.39 13.34 -17.42
N LEU A 56 20.93 13.66 -16.22
CA LEU A 56 21.38 14.83 -15.46
C LEU A 56 22.85 14.68 -15.02
N LYS A 57 23.24 13.48 -14.52
CA LYS A 57 24.63 13.16 -14.16
C LYS A 57 25.57 13.17 -15.37
N ASP A 58 25.11 12.70 -16.51
CA ASP A 58 25.84 12.70 -17.78
C ASP A 58 25.92 14.11 -18.42
N GLY A 59 25.26 15.12 -17.83
CA GLY A 59 25.22 16.50 -18.36
C GLY A 59 24.43 16.64 -19.67
N LYS A 60 23.65 15.64 -20.06
CA LYS A 60 22.86 15.60 -21.31
C LYS A 60 21.56 16.41 -21.20
N ILE A 61 21.12 16.69 -19.98
CA ILE A 61 19.95 17.53 -19.69
C ILE A 61 20.30 18.56 -18.62
N LEU A 62 19.68 19.74 -18.70
CA LEU A 62 19.77 20.74 -17.65
C LEU A 62 18.80 20.43 -16.51
N GLN A 63 19.05 20.99 -15.32
CA GLN A 63 18.16 20.84 -14.17
C GLN A 63 16.71 21.29 -14.47
N ALA A 64 16.54 22.31 -15.33
CA ALA A 64 15.24 22.78 -15.78
C ALA A 64 14.49 21.73 -16.63
N ASP A 65 15.22 21.05 -17.52
CA ASP A 65 14.67 19.99 -18.36
C ASP A 65 14.33 18.75 -17.51
N TYR A 66 15.20 18.42 -16.54
CA TYR A 66 14.94 17.37 -15.56
C TYR A 66 13.62 17.62 -14.81
N ASN A 67 13.41 18.84 -14.29
CA ASN A 67 12.18 19.18 -13.57
C ASN A 67 10.93 19.08 -14.48
N THR A 68 11.06 19.50 -15.73
CA THR A 68 9.96 19.45 -16.72
C THR A 68 9.61 18.01 -17.09
N LEU A 69 10.62 17.18 -17.35
CA LEU A 69 10.44 15.76 -17.69
C LEU A 69 9.98 14.93 -16.50
N MET A 70 10.45 15.25 -15.29
CA MET A 70 9.99 14.63 -14.05
C MET A 70 8.53 14.98 -13.76
N ALA A 71 8.12 16.23 -13.99
CA ALA A 71 6.73 16.65 -13.83
C ALA A 71 5.81 15.97 -14.86
N ALA A 72 6.24 15.83 -16.11
CA ALA A 72 5.52 15.08 -17.13
C ALA A 72 5.40 13.59 -16.75
N ALA A 73 6.49 12.94 -16.34
CA ALA A 73 6.49 11.56 -15.89
C ALA A 73 5.59 11.34 -14.66
N LYS A 74 5.58 12.28 -13.72
CA LYS A 74 4.68 12.25 -12.56
C LYS A 74 3.22 12.42 -12.98
N LYS A 75 2.92 13.30 -13.93
CA LYS A 75 1.57 13.49 -14.47
C LYS A 75 1.08 12.24 -15.21
N ASP A 76 1.94 11.57 -15.96
CA ASP A 76 1.63 10.31 -16.64
C ASP A 76 1.43 9.15 -15.63
N TYR A 77 2.23 9.11 -14.56
CA TYR A 77 2.02 8.19 -13.44
C TYR A 77 0.69 8.48 -12.71
N GLU A 78 0.40 9.75 -12.42
CA GLU A 78 -0.88 10.15 -11.84
C GLU A 78 -2.06 9.88 -12.78
N ALA A 79 -1.88 10.00 -14.10
CA ALA A 79 -2.91 9.69 -15.10
C ALA A 79 -3.17 8.18 -15.20
N THR A 80 -2.12 7.36 -15.09
CA THR A 80 -2.23 5.88 -15.02
C THR A 80 -2.84 5.41 -13.69
N LEU A 81 -2.59 6.13 -12.60
CA LEU A 81 -3.33 5.99 -11.34
C LEU A 81 -4.79 6.47 -11.45
N LYS A 82 -5.07 7.49 -12.26
CA LYS A 82 -6.39 8.14 -12.39
C LYS A 82 -7.36 7.48 -13.36
N LYS A 83 -7.10 6.27 -13.92
CA LYS A 83 -8.08 5.20 -14.27
C LYS A 83 -7.59 4.24 -15.38
N PRO A 84 -7.89 2.92 -15.30
CA PRO A 84 -8.65 2.30 -16.38
C PRO A 84 -10.12 2.74 -16.24
N LYS A 85 -10.83 2.95 -17.36
CA LYS A 85 -12.29 3.08 -17.35
C LYS A 85 -12.88 1.96 -16.47
N GLN A 86 -13.20 2.26 -15.21
CA GLN A 86 -14.31 1.59 -14.59
C GLN A 86 -15.46 1.92 -15.53
N SER A 87 -16.00 0.88 -16.18
CA SER A 87 -17.40 0.89 -16.56
C SER A 87 -18.12 1.65 -15.46
N GLY A 88 -18.72 2.77 -15.83
CA GLY A 88 -19.57 3.50 -14.92
C GLY A 88 -20.77 2.61 -14.63
N VAL A 89 -20.61 1.64 -13.72
CA VAL A 89 -21.66 1.35 -12.77
C VAL A 89 -21.76 2.67 -12.01
N LYS A 90 -22.66 3.54 -12.48
CA LYS A 90 -23.12 4.69 -11.73
C LYS A 90 -23.81 4.11 -10.50
N VAL A 91 -23.02 3.80 -9.47
CA VAL A 91 -23.51 3.61 -8.11
C VAL A 91 -24.21 4.93 -7.81
N SER A 92 -25.52 4.87 -7.60
CA SER A 92 -26.35 6.06 -7.49
C SER A 92 -25.83 6.94 -6.35
N ALA A 93 -26.11 8.25 -6.38
CA ALA A 93 -25.76 9.10 -5.24
C ALA A 93 -26.39 8.57 -3.94
N GLY A 94 -27.57 7.93 -4.05
CA GLY A 94 -28.21 7.19 -2.97
C GLY A 94 -27.37 6.00 -2.51
N ASP A 95 -26.93 5.13 -3.42
CA ASP A 95 -26.15 3.93 -3.09
C ASP A 95 -24.82 4.28 -2.41
N ARG A 96 -24.15 5.37 -2.83
CA ARG A 96 -22.93 5.85 -2.17
C ARG A 96 -23.18 6.43 -0.78
N GLN A 97 -24.33 7.08 -0.61
CA GLN A 97 -24.72 7.68 0.66
C GLN A 97 -25.23 6.61 1.64
N GLU A 98 -25.90 5.58 1.13
CA GLU A 98 -26.25 4.36 1.86
C GLU A 98 -24.99 3.59 2.25
N ASP A 99 -24.03 3.38 1.33
CA ASP A 99 -22.74 2.76 1.66
C ASP A 99 -21.96 3.57 2.72
N SER A 100 -21.99 4.90 2.65
CA SER A 100 -21.37 5.78 3.65
C SER A 100 -22.08 5.71 5.00
N ALA A 101 -23.42 5.67 4.99
CA ALA A 101 -24.22 5.53 6.20
C ALA A 101 -24.05 4.13 6.83
N HIS A 102 -23.94 3.09 6.01
CA HIS A 102 -23.64 1.73 6.43
C HIS A 102 -22.22 1.62 6.99
N ALA A 103 -21.23 2.27 6.38
CA ALA A 103 -19.88 2.36 6.92
C ALA A 103 -19.85 3.09 8.28
N ALA A 104 -20.57 4.20 8.41
CA ALA A 104 -20.68 4.93 9.67
C ALA A 104 -21.39 4.10 10.76
N LEU A 105 -22.48 3.41 10.41
CA LEU A 105 -23.19 2.50 11.32
C LEU A 105 -22.29 1.34 11.76
N LEU A 106 -21.53 0.75 10.83
CA LEU A 106 -20.53 -0.27 11.09
C LEU A 106 -19.47 0.22 12.08
N THR A 107 -18.94 1.43 11.86
CA THR A 107 -17.96 2.06 12.75
C THR A 107 -18.55 2.27 14.15
N LEU A 108 -19.75 2.83 14.26
CA LEU A 108 -20.40 3.08 15.55
C LEU A 108 -20.74 1.79 16.31
N GLN A 109 -21.23 0.77 15.61
CA GLN A 109 -21.52 -0.54 16.22
C GLN A 109 -20.24 -1.23 16.68
N ALA A 110 -19.14 -1.06 15.94
CA ALA A 110 -17.84 -1.55 16.34
C ALA A 110 -17.31 -0.82 17.58
N GLU A 111 -17.41 0.51 17.62
CA GLU A 111 -17.03 1.29 18.79
C GLU A 111 -17.85 0.91 20.02
N LEU A 112 -19.17 0.75 19.89
CA LEU A 112 -20.04 0.32 20.97
C LEU A 112 -19.63 -1.06 21.53
N ARG A 113 -19.40 -2.06 20.67
CA ARG A 113 -18.91 -3.39 21.09
C ARG A 113 -17.57 -3.31 21.81
N THR A 114 -16.64 -2.46 21.35
CA THR A 114 -15.34 -2.30 22.02
C THR A 114 -15.48 -1.63 23.40
N LEU A 115 -16.37 -0.65 23.52
CA LEU A 115 -16.66 0.01 24.79
C LEU A 115 -17.35 -0.95 25.76
N GLU A 116 -18.34 -1.72 25.32
CA GLU A 116 -19.05 -2.69 26.16
C GLU A 116 -18.15 -3.82 26.66
N LYS A 117 -17.27 -4.37 25.79
CA LYS A 117 -16.35 -5.47 26.17
C LYS A 117 -15.26 -5.05 27.14
N HIS A 118 -14.91 -3.76 27.17
CA HIS A 118 -13.78 -3.26 27.94
C HIS A 118 -14.14 -2.14 28.94
N ALA A 119 -15.44 -1.85 29.14
CA ALA A 119 -15.95 -0.85 30.08
C ALA A 119 -15.56 -1.12 31.54
N GLY A 120 -15.30 -2.39 31.91
CA GLY A 120 -14.90 -2.77 33.26
C GLY A 120 -13.42 -2.53 33.58
N ALA A 121 -12.58 -2.33 32.57
CA ALA A 121 -11.14 -2.23 32.73
C ALA A 121 -10.69 -0.78 32.53
N ASN A 122 -10.69 -0.02 33.62
CA ASN A 122 -9.91 1.21 33.78
C ASN A 122 -8.37 0.92 33.75
N GLU A 123 -7.97 -0.19 33.14
CA GLU A 123 -6.60 -0.53 32.82
C GLU A 123 -6.14 0.51 31.80
N LYS A 124 -5.03 1.18 32.10
CA LYS A 124 -4.34 2.08 31.17
C LYS A 124 -3.76 1.26 30.03
N ILE A 125 -4.63 0.77 29.15
CA ILE A 125 -4.27 0.13 27.90
C ILE A 125 -3.70 1.19 26.96
N SER A 126 -2.72 0.78 26.17
CA SER A 126 -2.12 1.66 25.17
C SER A 126 -3.16 2.11 24.13
N GLN A 127 -2.92 3.26 23.49
CA GLN A 127 -3.77 3.71 22.37
C GLN A 127 -3.82 2.64 21.27
N GLN A 128 -2.69 2.00 21.02
CA GLN A 128 -2.50 0.94 20.04
C GLN A 128 -3.36 -0.29 20.35
N ARG A 129 -3.53 -0.67 21.62
CA ARG A 129 -4.44 -1.75 22.03
C ARG A 129 -5.91 -1.41 21.75
N ARG A 130 -6.30 -0.15 21.96
CA ARG A 130 -7.66 0.30 21.59
C ARG A 130 -7.86 0.27 20.07
N ASP A 131 -6.87 0.70 19.31
CA ASP A 131 -6.94 0.70 17.85
C ASP A 131 -6.99 -0.70 17.24
N LEU A 132 -6.33 -1.67 17.88
CA LEU A 132 -6.46 -3.09 17.57
C LEU A 132 -7.91 -3.54 17.76
N TRP A 133 -8.51 -3.30 18.92
CA TRP A 133 -9.89 -3.72 19.20
C TRP A 133 -10.90 -3.08 18.26
N LYS A 134 -10.73 -1.79 17.93
CA LYS A 134 -11.55 -1.11 16.93
C LYS A 134 -11.47 -1.82 15.58
N ALA A 135 -10.26 -2.22 15.15
CA ALA A 135 -10.07 -2.94 13.89
C ALA A 135 -10.69 -4.34 13.91
N GLU A 136 -10.46 -5.10 14.98
CA GLU A 136 -11.03 -6.44 15.17
C GLU A 136 -12.56 -6.37 15.11
N SER A 137 -13.15 -5.36 15.76
CA SER A 137 -14.59 -5.17 15.73
C SER A 137 -15.08 -4.72 14.34
N GLN A 138 -14.37 -3.81 13.65
CA GLN A 138 -14.73 -3.39 12.29
C GLN A 138 -14.76 -4.58 11.32
N PHE A 139 -13.74 -5.45 11.37
CA PHE A 139 -13.71 -6.65 10.54
C PHE A 139 -14.79 -7.66 10.94
N ALA A 140 -15.08 -7.82 12.23
CA ALA A 140 -16.15 -8.72 12.68
C ALA A 140 -17.53 -8.30 12.14
N VAL A 141 -17.83 -6.99 12.10
CA VAL A 141 -19.11 -6.53 11.53
C VAL A 141 -19.08 -6.59 10.00
N LEU A 142 -17.94 -6.41 9.33
CA LEU A 142 -17.81 -6.66 7.89
C LEU A 142 -18.06 -8.13 7.53
N GLU A 143 -17.57 -9.08 8.33
CA GLU A 143 -17.87 -10.51 8.16
C GLU A 143 -19.34 -10.84 8.41
N GLU A 144 -19.96 -10.22 9.42
CA GLU A 144 -21.39 -10.38 9.70
C GLU A 144 -22.24 -9.79 8.55
N ALA A 145 -21.83 -8.65 7.99
CA ALA A 145 -22.44 -8.09 6.79
C ALA A 145 -22.26 -9.01 5.56
N ALA A 146 -21.13 -9.70 5.44
CA ALA A 146 -20.85 -10.65 4.36
C ALA A 146 -21.84 -11.83 4.34
N GLN A 147 -22.32 -12.24 5.51
CA GLN A 147 -23.30 -13.32 5.65
C GLN A 147 -24.73 -12.86 5.32
N ARG A 148 -25.03 -11.56 5.52
CA ARG A 148 -26.38 -11.01 5.35
C ARG A 148 -26.60 -10.38 3.97
N ARG A 149 -25.54 -9.90 3.30
CA ARG A 149 -25.61 -9.25 1.99
C ARG A 149 -24.35 -9.49 1.16
N GLN A 150 -24.45 -9.21 -0.15
CA GLN A 150 -23.26 -9.14 -1.01
C GLN A 150 -22.38 -7.96 -0.60
N LEU A 151 -21.11 -8.25 -0.36
CA LEU A 151 -20.10 -7.24 -0.08
C LEU A 151 -19.67 -6.51 -1.36
N SER A 152 -19.37 -5.22 -1.22
CA SER A 152 -18.76 -4.42 -2.29
C SER A 152 -17.34 -4.91 -2.60
N ALA A 153 -16.81 -4.53 -3.77
CA ALA A 153 -15.44 -4.88 -4.15
C ALA A 153 -14.39 -4.36 -3.15
N GLN A 154 -14.66 -3.21 -2.53
CA GLN A 154 -13.80 -2.61 -1.51
C GLN A 154 -13.88 -3.39 -0.19
N GLU A 155 -15.07 -3.78 0.25
CA GLU A 155 -15.26 -4.61 1.46
C GLU A 155 -14.60 -5.98 1.33
N LYS A 156 -14.69 -6.60 0.14
CA LYS A 156 -13.99 -7.86 -0.16
C LYS A 156 -12.48 -7.70 -0.10
N SER A 157 -11.93 -6.62 -0.68
CA SER A 157 -10.49 -6.32 -0.61
C SER A 157 -10.03 -6.08 0.84
N LEU A 158 -10.83 -5.38 1.64
CA LEU A 158 -10.54 -5.17 3.07
C LEU A 158 -10.49 -6.49 3.83
N LEU A 159 -11.40 -7.43 3.55
CA LEU A 159 -11.40 -8.75 4.20
C LEU A 159 -10.21 -9.62 3.77
N VAL A 160 -9.73 -9.51 2.52
CA VAL A 160 -8.53 -10.22 2.07
C VAL A 160 -7.30 -9.81 2.88
N HIS A 161 -7.15 -8.52 3.18
CA HIS A 161 -6.03 -8.01 3.99
C HIS A 161 -6.33 -7.98 5.50
N LYS A 162 -7.42 -8.61 5.95
CA LYS A 162 -7.84 -8.61 7.36
C LYS A 162 -6.74 -9.15 8.27
N GLU A 163 -6.23 -10.34 7.98
CA GLU A 163 -5.26 -11.02 8.86
C GLU A 163 -3.97 -10.22 8.99
N GLU A 164 -3.40 -9.79 7.85
CA GLU A 164 -2.20 -8.97 7.81
C GLU A 164 -2.37 -7.63 8.55
N THR A 165 -3.51 -6.95 8.33
CA THR A 165 -3.82 -5.69 9.04
C THR A 165 -3.96 -5.90 10.54
N LEU A 166 -4.61 -6.99 10.97
CA LEU A 166 -4.79 -7.30 12.38
C LEU A 166 -3.49 -7.72 13.05
N GLU A 167 -2.64 -8.52 12.38
CA GLU A 167 -1.33 -8.90 12.90
C GLU A 167 -0.43 -7.68 13.10
N TYR A 168 -0.37 -6.78 12.13
CA TYR A 168 0.38 -5.53 12.27
C TYR A 168 -0.12 -4.70 13.46
N LYS A 169 -1.45 -4.57 13.62
CA LYS A 169 -2.04 -3.88 14.77
C LYS A 169 -1.78 -4.60 16.10
N ARG A 170 -1.69 -5.93 16.12
CA ARG A 170 -1.32 -6.70 17.32
C ARG A 170 0.10 -6.42 17.76
N GLN A 171 1.04 -6.37 16.82
CA GLN A 171 2.43 -6.02 17.10
C GLN A 171 2.53 -4.60 17.68
N LEU A 172 1.83 -3.64 17.06
CA LEU A 172 1.77 -2.26 17.58
C LEU A 172 1.15 -2.20 18.98
N ALA A 173 0.10 -2.97 19.24
CA ALA A 173 -0.55 -3.03 20.55
C ALA A 173 0.37 -3.64 21.62
N GLU A 174 1.10 -4.70 21.30
CA GLU A 174 2.05 -5.33 22.23
C GLU A 174 3.19 -4.37 22.58
N LEU A 175 3.76 -3.68 21.59
CA LEU A 175 4.78 -2.65 21.82
C LEU A 175 4.23 -1.47 22.62
N GLY A 176 3.01 -1.03 22.29
CA GLY A 176 2.32 0.05 23.01
C GLY A 176 2.12 -0.28 24.49
N ASP A 177 1.70 -1.51 24.80
CA ASP A 177 1.49 -1.95 26.17
C ASP A 177 2.80 -2.08 26.96
N LYS A 178 3.87 -2.56 26.31
CA LYS A 178 5.23 -2.57 26.92
C LYS A 178 5.69 -1.16 27.26
N VAL A 179 5.46 -0.19 26.37
CA VAL A 179 5.81 1.22 26.60
C VAL A 179 5.03 1.81 27.78
N GLU A 180 3.71 1.60 27.84
CA GLU A 180 2.89 2.08 28.96
C GLU A 180 3.27 1.41 30.29
N HIS A 181 3.56 0.11 30.27
CA HIS A 181 4.06 -0.60 31.43
C HIS A 181 5.39 -0.01 31.94
N GLN A 182 6.34 0.24 31.03
CA GLN A 182 7.62 0.83 31.41
C GLN A 182 7.47 2.26 31.94
N LYS A 183 6.60 3.08 31.34
CA LYS A 183 6.28 4.42 31.87
C LYS A 183 5.75 4.35 33.29
N ARG A 184 4.88 3.37 33.58
CA ARG A 184 4.32 3.15 34.92
C ARG A 184 5.41 2.76 35.92
N LEU A 185 6.30 1.85 35.55
CA LEU A 185 7.46 1.47 36.38
C LEU A 185 8.36 2.68 36.68
N ASN A 186 8.70 3.46 35.66
CA ASN A 186 9.52 4.65 35.82
C ASN A 186 8.84 5.70 36.72
N THR A 187 7.53 5.88 36.57
CA THR A 187 6.75 6.80 37.42
C THR A 187 6.76 6.34 38.87
N LEU A 188 6.60 5.02 39.11
CA LEU A 188 6.63 4.45 40.45
C LEU A 188 8.01 4.59 41.10
N ALA A 189 9.08 4.34 40.35
CA ALA A 189 10.45 4.54 40.81
C ALA A 189 10.70 6.01 41.22
N GLN A 190 10.28 6.96 40.37
CA GLN A 190 10.39 8.39 40.69
C GLN A 190 9.58 8.80 41.93
N GLN A 191 8.39 8.21 42.13
CA GLN A 191 7.59 8.44 43.33
C GLN A 191 8.28 7.89 44.58
N ALA A 192 8.86 6.69 44.49
CA ALA A 192 9.61 6.09 45.58
C ALA A 192 10.85 6.93 45.96
N ASP A 193 11.61 7.41 44.98
CA ASP A 193 12.78 8.27 45.21
C ASP A 193 12.38 9.59 45.88
N LYS A 194 11.33 10.26 45.38
CA LYS A 194 10.80 11.48 46.00
C LYS A 194 10.36 11.23 47.44
N PHE A 195 9.67 10.11 47.69
CA PHE A 195 9.25 9.75 49.04
C PHE A 195 10.45 9.48 49.96
N ALA A 196 11.46 8.76 49.49
CA ALA A 196 12.69 8.49 50.24
C ALA A 196 13.46 9.78 50.55
N GLN A 197 13.56 10.71 49.60
CA GLN A 197 14.15 12.03 49.82
C GLN A 197 13.38 12.83 50.87
N GLN A 198 12.04 12.85 50.80
CA GLN A 198 11.21 13.51 51.81
C GLN A 198 11.42 12.91 53.21
N GLN A 199 11.53 11.59 53.33
CA GLN A 199 11.80 10.92 54.62
C GLN A 199 13.20 11.28 55.16
N ARG A 200 14.22 11.30 54.32
CA ARG A 200 15.58 11.73 54.70
C ARG A 200 15.60 13.19 55.16
N ALA A 201 14.96 14.08 54.41
CA ALA A 201 14.87 15.50 54.74
C ALA A 201 14.14 15.72 56.07
N LYS A 202 13.04 15.01 56.33
CA LYS A 202 12.33 15.05 57.62
C LYS A 202 13.19 14.59 58.78
N ARG A 203 13.97 13.52 58.61
CA ARG A 203 14.90 13.03 59.66
C ARG A 203 16.07 13.98 59.92
N ALA A 204 16.56 14.67 58.90
CA ALA A 204 17.65 15.64 59.05
C ALA A 204 17.20 16.99 59.66
N ALA A 205 15.89 17.25 59.69
CA ALA A 205 15.30 18.46 60.26
C ALA A 205 14.85 18.30 61.73
N ILE A 206 15.12 17.14 62.33
CA ILE A 206 14.92 16.80 63.75
C ILE A 206 16.29 16.77 64.41
#